data_AF-A0A7J3VB86-F1
#
_entry.id   AF-A0A7J3VB86-F1
#
_cell.length_a   1.000
_cell.length_b   1.000
_cell.length_c   1.000
_cell.angle_alpha   90.00
_cell.angle_beta   90.00
_cell.angle_gamma   90.00
#
_symmetry.space_group_name_H-M   'P 1'
#
loop_
_entity.id
_entity.type
_entity.pdbx_description
1 polymer ?
#
loop_
_entity_poly.entity_id
_entity_poly.type
_entity_poly.pdbx_seq_one_letter_code
_entity_poly.pdbx_strand_id
1 'polypeptide(L)'
;MPVLRREDFQKIYLTAKKTHLSINFFFKNLRYILCINGMVCAKNKNFEIVPWQKAFGSKMPHEILTTFELEKVEVKLKGSKYEHEKEKIFNNIEEFIKWVQTLHN
;
A
#
# COMPACT_ATOMS: atom_id res chain seq x y z
N MET A 1 16.96 1.31 3.85
CA MET A 1 15.50 1.55 3.77
C MET A 1 14.97 1.76 5.18
N PRO A 2 13.99 2.65 5.37
CA PRO A 2 13.36 2.81 6.67
C PRO A 2 12.68 1.50 7.08
N VAL A 3 12.87 1.08 8.34
CA VAL A 3 12.27 -0.12 8.89
C VAL A 3 10.83 0.19 9.29
N LEU A 4 9.86 -0.44 8.63
CA LEU A 4 8.46 -0.27 8.96
C LEU A 4 8.03 -1.30 10.02
N ARG A 5 7.62 -0.83 11.20
CA ARG A 5 7.16 -1.73 12.26
C ARG A 5 5.71 -2.13 12.05
N ARG A 6 5.28 -3.17 12.79
CA ARG A 6 3.89 -3.63 12.80
C ARG A 6 2.90 -2.50 13.13
N GLU A 7 3.23 -1.67 14.11
CA GLU A 7 2.39 -0.54 14.55
C GLU A 7 2.24 0.53 13.46
N ASP A 8 3.30 0.80 12.71
CA ASP A 8 3.26 1.74 11.59
C ASP A 8 2.34 1.24 10.49
N PHE A 9 2.45 -0.05 10.14
CA PHE A 9 1.54 -0.67 9.18
C PHE A 9 0.08 -0.66 9.67
N GLN A 10 -0.14 -0.90 10.96
CA GLN A 10 -1.49 -0.85 11.53
C GLN A 10 -2.10 0.55 11.42
N LYS A 11 -1.33 1.61 11.67
CA LYS A 11 -1.79 3.01 11.46
C LYS A 11 -2.15 3.27 10.01
N ILE A 12 -1.33 2.81 9.06
CA ILE A 12 -1.61 2.91 7.62
C ILE A 12 -2.93 2.20 7.28
N TYR A 13 -3.10 0.96 7.74
CA TYR A 13 -4.29 0.16 7.49
C TYR A 13 -5.56 0.82 8.06
N LEU A 14 -5.51 1.27 9.32
CA LEU A 14 -6.64 1.93 9.98
C LEU A 14 -6.99 3.25 9.28
N THR A 15 -5.99 4.04 8.90
CA THR A 15 -6.18 5.27 8.13
C THR A 15 -6.89 4.95 6.82
N ALA A 16 -6.36 4.01 6.04
CA ALA A 16 -6.94 3.62 4.75
C ALA A 16 -8.40 3.14 4.88
N LYS A 17 -8.71 2.42 5.96
CA LYS A 17 -10.08 1.98 6.24
C LYS A 17 -11.00 3.14 6.61
N LYS A 18 -10.55 4.05 7.49
CA LYS A 18 -11.34 5.22 7.96
C LYS A 18 -11.63 6.20 6.84
N THR A 19 -10.65 6.45 5.97
CA THR A 19 -10.76 7.42 4.87
C THR A 19 -11.19 6.78 3.55
N HIS A 20 -11.59 5.50 3.57
CA HIS A 20 -11.99 4.74 2.39
C HIS A 20 -10.97 4.82 1.24
N LEU A 21 -9.67 4.75 1.55
CA LEU A 21 -8.60 4.74 0.56
C LEU A 21 -8.32 3.33 0.05
N SER A 22 -7.93 3.25 -1.21
CA SER A 22 -7.22 2.13 -1.81
C SER A 22 -5.75 2.51 -1.95
N ILE A 23 -4.85 1.66 -1.46
CA ILE A 23 -3.41 1.90 -1.48
C ILE A 23 -2.73 0.73 -2.17
N ASN A 24 -1.92 1.01 -3.19
CA ASN A 24 -1.15 0.01 -3.92
C ASN A 24 0.34 0.34 -3.80
N PHE A 25 1.11 -0.59 -3.23
CA PHE A 25 2.57 -0.48 -3.13
C PHE A 25 3.19 -1.31 -4.26
N PHE A 26 3.92 -0.62 -5.13
CA PHE A 26 4.68 -1.21 -6.21
C PHE A 26 6.13 -1.32 -5.77
N PHE A 27 6.74 -2.46 -6.08
CA PHE A 27 8.13 -2.73 -5.71
C PHE A 27 8.97 -2.93 -6.97
N LYS A 28 10.23 -2.46 -6.91
CA LYS A 28 11.20 -2.68 -7.98
C LYS A 28 11.48 -4.17 -8.12
N ASN A 29 11.55 -4.64 -9.36
CA ASN A 29 11.85 -6.03 -9.71
C ASN A 29 10.89 -7.08 -9.13
N LEU A 30 9.72 -6.67 -8.62
CA LEU A 30 8.68 -7.58 -8.13
C LEU A 30 7.46 -7.55 -9.05
N ARG A 31 6.96 -8.73 -9.40
CA ARG A 31 5.76 -8.90 -10.25
C ARG A 31 4.45 -8.69 -9.47
N TYR A 32 4.56 -8.51 -8.16
CA TYR A 32 3.42 -8.43 -7.25
C TYR A 32 3.33 -7.05 -6.60
N ILE A 33 2.10 -6.68 -6.26
CA ILE A 33 1.70 -5.43 -5.63
C ILE A 33 1.11 -5.79 -4.27
N LEU A 34 1.53 -5.07 -3.23
CA LEU A 34 0.84 -5.12 -1.94
C LEU A 34 -0.31 -4.12 -1.98
N CYS A 35 -1.53 -4.57 -1.74
CA CYS A 35 -2.72 -3.75 -1.84
C CYS A 35 -3.42 -3.67 -0.48
N ILE A 36 -3.88 -2.47 -0.12
CA ILE A 36 -4.81 -2.22 0.98
C ILE A 36 -6.07 -1.63 0.37
N ASN A 37 -7.10 -2.45 0.22
CA ASN A 37 -8.39 -2.03 -0.31
C ASN A 37 -9.51 -2.57 0.60
N GLY A 38 -9.59 -2.05 1.83
CA GLY A 38 -10.52 -2.53 2.86
C GLY A 38 -10.04 -3.80 3.57
N MET A 39 -9.30 -4.65 2.85
CA MET A 39 -8.47 -5.72 3.36
C MET A 39 -7.08 -5.65 2.72
N VAL A 40 -6.11 -6.33 3.34
CA VAL A 40 -4.76 -6.47 2.79
C VAL A 40 -4.75 -7.66 1.83
N CYS A 41 -4.28 -7.47 0.61
CA CYS A 41 -4.16 -8.54 -0.38
C CYS A 41 -2.94 -8.37 -1.28
N ALA A 42 -2.59 -9.44 -1.98
CA ALA A 42 -1.57 -9.42 -3.02
C ALA A 42 -2.24 -9.33 -4.39
N LYS A 43 -1.66 -8.54 -5.29
CA LYS A 43 -2.09 -8.44 -6.69
C LYS A 43 -0.93 -8.65 -7.66
N ASN A 44 -1.22 -9.02 -8.89
CA ASN A 44 -0.24 -8.93 -9.98
C ASN A 44 -0.25 -7.53 -10.63
N LYS A 45 0.59 -7.29 -11.64
CA LYS A 45 0.65 -6.02 -12.38
C LYS A 45 -0.62 -5.71 -13.19
N ASN A 46 -1.50 -6.69 -13.41
CA ASN A 46 -2.83 -6.52 -14.02
C ASN A 46 -3.93 -6.24 -12.97
N PHE A 47 -3.54 -5.99 -11.71
CA PHE A 47 -4.42 -5.76 -10.56
C PHE A 47 -5.33 -6.93 -10.16
N GLU A 48 -5.08 -8.13 -10.69
CA GLU A 48 -5.78 -9.35 -10.29
C GLU A 48 -5.28 -9.82 -8.93
N ILE A 49 -6.19 -10.23 -8.05
CA ILE A 49 -5.84 -10.77 -6.73
C ILE A 49 -5.15 -12.12 -6.92
N VAL A 50 -4.01 -12.29 -6.26
CA VAL A 50 -3.24 -13.53 -6.27
C VAL A 50 -3.08 -14.09 -4.85
N PRO A 51 -2.85 -15.41 -4.70
CA PRO A 51 -2.61 -16.00 -3.39
C PRO A 51 -1.42 -15.36 -2.69
N TRP A 52 -1.59 -14.98 -1.42
CA TRP A 52 -0.54 -14.33 -0.62
C TRP A 52 0.75 -15.17 -0.57
N GLN A 53 0.60 -16.47 -0.30
CA GLN A 53 1.72 -17.40 -0.24
C GLN A 53 2.55 -17.42 -1.54
N LYS A 54 1.91 -17.24 -2.70
CA LYS A 54 2.58 -17.19 -4.00
C LYS A 54 3.32 -15.86 -4.23
N ALA A 55 2.77 -14.77 -3.72
CA ALA A 55 3.32 -13.43 -3.92
C ALA A 55 4.45 -13.09 -2.94
N PHE A 56 4.23 -13.41 -1.66
CA PHE A 56 5.06 -12.94 -0.55
C PHE A 56 5.49 -14.05 0.42
N GLY A 57 5.08 -15.29 0.19
CA GLY A 57 5.36 -16.41 1.09
C GLY A 57 4.74 -16.18 2.46
N SER A 58 5.52 -16.43 3.51
CA SER A 58 5.13 -16.23 4.92
C SER A 58 5.33 -14.82 5.44
N LYS A 59 5.82 -13.88 4.62
CA LYS A 59 6.11 -12.51 5.06
C LYS A 59 4.84 -11.76 5.42
N MET A 60 4.89 -11.03 6.51
CA MET A 60 3.85 -10.10 6.94
C MET A 60 3.92 -8.79 6.15
N PRO A 61 2.83 -8.00 6.07
CA PRO A 61 2.80 -6.76 5.28
C PRO A 61 3.89 -5.74 5.63
N HIS A 62 4.20 -5.55 6.91
CA HIS A 62 5.26 -4.64 7.35
C HIS A 62 6.66 -5.16 6.98
N GLU A 63 6.87 -6.48 6.98
CA GLU A 63 8.11 -7.10 6.53
C GLU A 63 8.29 -6.94 5.03
N ILE A 64 7.22 -7.04 4.23
CA ILE A 64 7.26 -6.79 2.78
C ILE A 64 7.71 -5.36 2.50
N LEU A 65 7.10 -4.38 3.16
CA LEU A 65 7.44 -2.95 2.99
C LEU A 65 8.85 -2.60 3.44
N THR A 66 9.45 -3.41 4.33
CA THR A 66 10.84 -3.26 4.78
C THR A 66 11.82 -4.03 3.89
N THR A 67 11.42 -5.19 3.36
CA THR A 67 12.29 -6.10 2.60
C THR A 67 12.47 -5.66 1.15
N PHE A 68 11.39 -5.20 0.52
CA PHE A 68 11.38 -4.93 -0.91
C PHE A 68 11.53 -3.43 -1.20
N GLU A 69 12.33 -3.13 -2.22
CA GLU A 69 12.51 -1.76 -2.67
C GLU A 69 11.22 -1.21 -3.27
N LEU A 70 10.74 -0.10 -2.73
CA LEU A 70 9.56 0.56 -3.26
C LEU A 70 9.89 1.26 -4.58
N GLU A 71 9.03 1.06 -5.57
CA GLU A 71 9.01 1.79 -6.84
C GLU A 71 8.09 3.00 -6.74
N LYS A 72 6.85 2.79 -6.26
CA LYS A 72 5.87 3.85 -5.99
C LYS A 72 4.75 3.36 -5.06
N VAL A 73 4.07 4.29 -4.42
CA VAL A 73 2.77 4.07 -3.78
C VAL A 73 1.72 4.84 -4.57
N GLU A 74 0.64 4.17 -4.97
CA GLU A 74 -0.54 4.82 -5.53
C GLU A 74 -1.67 4.79 -4.50
N VAL A 75 -2.26 5.95 -4.24
CA VAL A 75 -3.39 6.10 -3.32
C VAL A 75 -4.59 6.65 -4.08
N LYS A 76 -5.73 5.99 -3.97
CA LYS A 76 -7.00 6.39 -4.60
C LYS A 76 -8.12 6.44 -3.55
N LEU A 77 -9.04 7.39 -3.67
CA LEU A 77 -10.26 7.41 -2.85
C LEU A 77 -11.28 6.44 -3.44
N LYS A 78 -11.89 5.59 -2.61
CA LYS A 78 -12.95 4.68 -3.08
C LYS A 78 -14.27 5.45 -3.18
N GLY A 79 -15.02 5.17 -4.24
CA GLY A 79 -16.38 5.66 -4.40
C GLY A 79 -16.51 7.04 -5.05
N SER A 80 -15.42 7.66 -5.53
CA SER A 80 -15.55 8.78 -6.45
C SER A 80 -16.12 8.25 -7.78
N LYS A 81 -17.30 8.74 -8.19
CA LYS A 81 -17.91 8.44 -9.50
C LYS A 81 -17.07 8.91 -10.69
N TYR A 82 -16.00 9.64 -10.42
CA TYR A 82 -14.98 10.05 -11.37
C TYR A 82 -13.71 9.28 -11.03
N GLU A 83 -13.40 8.21 -11.80
CA GLU A 83 -12.16 7.41 -11.67
C GLU A 83 -10.89 8.23 -11.93
N HIS A 84 -11.03 9.48 -12.40
CA HIS A 84 -9.94 10.38 -12.75
C HIS A 84 -9.57 11.41 -11.66
N GLU A 85 -10.31 11.49 -10.56
CA GLU A 85 -10.01 12.49 -9.52
C GLU A 85 -9.09 11.94 -8.42
N LYS A 86 -7.84 12.42 -8.49
CA LYS A 86 -6.82 12.47 -7.43
C LYS A 86 -6.22 11.12 -7.03
N GLU A 87 -5.54 10.50 -7.98
CA GLU A 87 -4.48 9.56 -7.63
C GLU A 87 -3.32 10.34 -7.00
N LYS A 88 -2.97 9.99 -5.76
CA LYS A 88 -1.74 10.52 -5.14
C LYS A 88 -0.65 9.47 -5.28
N ILE A 89 0.43 9.86 -5.96
CA ILE A 89 1.58 9.00 -6.19
C ILE A 89 2.74 9.46 -5.31
N PHE A 90 3.38 8.51 -4.64
CA PHE A 90 4.58 8.73 -3.85
C PHE A 90 5.70 7.85 -4.40
N ASN A 91 6.90 8.40 -4.59
CA ASN A 91 8.03 7.64 -5.14
C ASN A 91 8.87 6.94 -4.05
N ASN A 92 8.61 7.25 -2.78
CA ASN A 92 9.26 6.62 -1.63
C ASN A 92 8.28 6.46 -0.47
N ILE A 93 8.60 5.53 0.44
CA ILE A 93 7.74 5.19 1.58
C ILE A 93 7.71 6.30 2.65
N GLU A 94 8.75 7.11 2.76
CA GLU A 94 8.85 8.17 3.77
C GLU A 94 7.86 9.32 3.51
N GLU A 95 7.77 9.78 2.26
CA GLU A 95 6.78 10.77 1.83
C GLU A 95 5.36 10.27 2.06
N PHE A 96 5.11 8.99 1.73
CA PHE A 96 3.82 8.36 1.98
C PHE A 96 3.47 8.33 3.47
N ILE A 97 4.40 7.91 4.34
CA ILE A 97 4.17 7.86 5.79
C ILE A 97 3.91 9.25 6.35
N LYS A 98 4.71 10.26 5.97
CA LYS A 98 4.49 11.66 6.38
C LYS A 98 3.09 12.12 6.00
N TRP A 99 2.64 11.81 4.78
CA TRP A 99 1.29 12.14 4.36
C TRP A 99 0.21 11.42 5.16
N VAL A 100 0.36 10.12 5.44
CA VAL A 100 -0.58 9.37 6.29
C VAL A 100 -0.70 10.00 7.68
N GLN A 101 0.41 10.48 8.25
CA GLN A 101 0.40 11.18 9.54
C GLN A 101 -0.40 12.49 9.49
N THR A 102 -0.40 13.21 8.36
CA THR A 102 -1.22 14.44 8.21
C THR A 102 -2.73 14.18 8.17
N LEU A 103 -3.17 12.97 7.83
CA LEU A 103 -4.58 12.59 7.83
C LEU A 103 -5.12 12.21 9.22
N HIS A 104 -4.23 12.11 10.20
CA HIS A 104 -4.55 11.65 11.55
C HIS A 104 -4.79 12.80 12.55
N ASN A 105 -4.62 14.06 12.10
CA ASN A 105 -5.02 15.30 12.79
C ASN A 105 -6.42 15.73 12.33
#